data_AF-M6EX52-F1
#
_entry.id   AF-M6EX52-F1
#
_cell.length_a   1.000
_cell.length_b   1.000
_cell.length_c   1.000
_cell.angle_alpha   90.00
_cell.angle_beta   90.00
_cell.angle_gamma   90.00
#
_symmetry.space_group_name_H-M   'P 1'
#
loop_
_entity.id
_entity.type
_entity.pdbx_description
1 polymer ?
#
loop_
_entity_poly.entity_id
_entity_poly.type
_entity_poly.pdbx_seq_one_letter_code
_entity_poly.pdbx_strand_id
1 'polypeptide(L)'
;MRGGFSLNISGAQASALGEAMQTVVAAMKMSNLNFGLSYNQDAGLGMNVNTNFTSGLGLGLDYNFKSGDYTANASYDKNHIGGQSWANASFNISASKTGHASASVSYNSDGNTHIPQRLRGGGGTLDFGNDGKIGLSVQGMKGATIGTLTYDTNTHG
;
A
#
# COMPACT_ATOMS: atom_id res chain seq x y z
N MET A 1 -21.56 17.65 -14.75
CA MET A 1 -20.86 16.97 -13.64
C MET A 1 -21.41 15.55 -13.57
N ARG A 2 -20.68 14.54 -14.05
CA ARG A 2 -21.13 13.14 -13.94
C ARG A 2 -20.84 12.67 -12.52
N GLY A 3 -21.89 12.44 -11.74
CA GLY A 3 -21.80 12.13 -10.32
C GLY A 3 -21.30 10.72 -10.08
N GLY A 4 -20.32 10.58 -9.19
CA GLY A 4 -19.93 9.32 -8.57
C GLY A 4 -20.14 9.41 -7.07
N PHE A 5 -20.29 8.27 -6.41
CA PHE A 5 -20.28 8.19 -4.95
C PHE A 5 -19.15 7.29 -4.50
N SER A 6 -18.53 7.60 -3.37
CA SER A 6 -17.55 6.75 -2.72
C SER A 6 -17.92 6.59 -1.26
N LEU A 7 -18.10 5.34 -0.84
CA LEU A 7 -18.22 4.94 0.55
C LEU A 7 -16.87 4.34 0.96
N ASN A 8 -16.30 4.80 2.06
CA ASN A 8 -15.13 4.16 2.64
C ASN A 8 -15.40 3.86 4.12
N ILE A 9 -15.22 2.61 4.50
CA ILE A 9 -15.39 2.10 5.85
C ILE A 9 -14.01 1.66 6.31
N SER A 10 -13.39 2.44 7.19
CA SER A 10 -12.17 2.08 7.87
C SER A 10 -12.48 1.64 9.30
N GLY A 11 -12.15 0.40 9.62
CA GLY A 11 -12.27 -0.18 10.95
C GLY A 11 -10.87 -0.50 11.48
N ALA A 12 -10.28 0.44 12.22
CA ALA A 12 -9.02 0.22 12.93
C ALA A 12 -9.22 -0.27 14.37
N GLN A 13 -10.45 -0.48 14.83
CA GLN A 13 -10.68 -0.81 16.23
C GLN A 13 -11.74 -1.88 16.36
N ALA A 14 -11.27 -3.00 16.92
CA ALA A 14 -12.04 -4.02 17.60
C ALA A 14 -13.16 -3.45 18.52
N SER A 15 -13.16 -2.16 18.87
CA SER A 15 -14.14 -1.54 19.78
C SER A 15 -15.59 -1.55 19.29
N ALA A 16 -15.86 -1.61 17.98
CA ALA A 16 -17.23 -1.62 17.44
C ALA A 16 -17.76 -3.02 17.08
N LEU A 17 -16.91 -4.05 17.14
CA LEU A 17 -17.26 -5.42 16.81
C LEU A 17 -17.28 -6.22 18.12
N GLY A 18 -18.37 -6.93 18.41
CA GLY A 18 -18.56 -7.63 19.69
C GLY A 18 -17.39 -8.53 20.09
N GLU A 19 -17.29 -8.87 21.38
CA GLU A 19 -16.12 -9.51 22.01
C GLU A 19 -15.48 -10.66 21.20
N ALA A 20 -16.30 -11.52 20.57
CA ALA A 20 -15.83 -12.62 19.73
C ALA A 20 -14.99 -12.16 18.52
N MET A 21 -15.39 -11.06 17.87
CA MET A 21 -14.62 -10.48 16.76
C MET A 21 -13.35 -9.80 17.24
N GLN A 22 -13.31 -9.27 18.47
CA GLN A 22 -12.07 -8.75 19.05
C GLN A 22 -11.05 -9.85 19.26
N THR A 23 -11.48 -11.01 19.76
CA THR A 23 -10.60 -12.16 19.93
C THR A 23 -10.05 -12.64 18.59
N VAL A 24 -10.86 -12.69 17.54
CA VAL A 24 -10.43 -13.06 16.19
C VAL A 24 -9.47 -12.02 15.60
N VAL A 25 -9.78 -10.73 15.70
CA VAL A 25 -8.92 -9.63 15.23
C VAL A 25 -7.57 -9.63 15.96
N ALA A 26 -7.57 -9.82 17.28
CA ALA A 26 -6.36 -9.92 18.09
C ALA A 26 -5.55 -11.20 17.79
N ALA A 27 -6.22 -12.35 17.64
CA ALA A 27 -5.58 -13.62 17.32
C ALA A 27 -4.94 -13.60 15.92
N MET A 28 -5.63 -13.00 14.95
CA MET A 28 -5.11 -12.79 13.60
C MET A 28 -4.13 -11.61 13.52
N LYS A 29 -3.91 -10.88 14.62
CA LYS A 29 -3.08 -9.68 14.68
C LYS A 29 -3.45 -8.65 13.61
N MET A 30 -4.74 -8.49 13.32
CA MET A 30 -5.21 -7.46 12.38
C MET A 30 -5.20 -6.10 13.07
N SER A 31 -4.49 -5.14 12.48
CA SER A 31 -4.38 -3.77 13.02
C SER A 31 -5.39 -2.82 12.39
N ASN A 32 -5.77 -3.04 11.13
CA ASN A 32 -6.76 -2.21 10.45
C ASN A 32 -7.40 -2.95 9.27
N LEU A 33 -8.70 -2.76 9.07
CA LEU A 33 -9.43 -3.20 7.88
C LEU A 33 -10.08 -1.98 7.21
N ASN A 34 -9.76 -1.74 5.95
CA ASN A 34 -10.38 -0.73 5.11
C ASN A 34 -11.20 -1.41 4.03
N PHE A 35 -12.44 -1.00 3.88
CA PHE A 35 -13.34 -1.46 2.85
C PHE A 35 -13.97 -0.24 2.17
N GLY A 36 -13.67 -0.04 0.90
CA GLY A 36 -14.25 1.02 0.09
C GLY A 36 -15.10 0.48 -1.05
N LEU A 37 -16.21 1.16 -1.30
CA LEU A 37 -17.03 0.99 -2.49
C LEU A 37 -17.08 2.32 -3.23
N SER A 38 -16.80 2.30 -4.52
CA SER A 38 -16.89 3.49 -5.37
C SER A 38 -17.76 3.20 -6.58
N TYR A 39 -18.50 4.22 -7.02
CA TYR A 39 -19.22 4.19 -8.28
C TYR A 39 -18.82 5.39 -9.10
N ASN A 40 -18.45 5.14 -10.35
CA ASN A 40 -18.23 6.15 -11.35
C ASN A 40 -19.05 5.81 -12.59
N GLN A 41 -19.67 6.80 -13.23
CA GLN A 41 -20.49 6.58 -14.43
C GLN A 41 -19.66 6.00 -15.60
N ASP A 42 -18.38 6.36 -15.70
CA ASP A 42 -17.49 5.91 -16.76
C ASP A 42 -16.80 4.58 -16.39
N ALA A 43 -16.36 4.41 -15.13
CA ALA A 43 -15.63 3.21 -14.69
C ALA A 43 -16.50 2.12 -14.04
N GLY A 44 -17.76 2.40 -13.73
CA GLY A 44 -18.69 1.49 -13.05
C GLY A 44 -18.52 1.41 -11.54
N LEU A 45 -19.04 0.32 -10.95
CA LEU A 45 -18.86 -0.01 -9.53
C LEU A 45 -17.47 -0.60 -9.32
N GLY A 46 -16.79 -0.16 -8.26
CA GLY A 46 -15.51 -0.67 -7.79
C GLY A 46 -15.56 -0.94 -6.29
N MET A 47 -14.71 -1.87 -5.86
CA MET A 47 -14.50 -2.24 -4.46
C MET A 47 -13.02 -2.28 -4.18
N ASN A 48 -12.60 -1.72 -3.05
CA ASN A 48 -11.26 -1.90 -2.49
C ASN A 48 -11.37 -2.50 -1.10
N VAL A 49 -10.52 -3.47 -0.82
CA VAL A 49 -10.39 -4.06 0.52
C VAL A 49 -8.91 -4.04 0.86
N ASN A 50 -8.54 -3.47 2.00
CA ASN A 50 -7.15 -3.45 2.47
C ASN A 50 -7.12 -3.83 3.94
N THR A 51 -6.36 -4.86 4.28
CA THR A 51 -6.15 -5.34 5.64
C THR A 51 -4.69 -5.15 6.02
N ASN A 52 -4.44 -4.56 7.18
CA ASN A 52 -3.11 -4.43 7.76
C ASN A 52 -3.02 -5.29 9.01
N PHE A 53 -1.84 -5.84 9.26
CA PHE A 53 -1.54 -6.69 10.40
C PHE A 53 -0.48 -6.01 11.30
N THR A 54 -0.52 -6.29 12.60
CA THR A 54 0.48 -5.82 13.58
C THR A 54 1.88 -6.36 13.28
N SER A 55 1.99 -7.42 12.48
CA SER A 55 3.28 -7.93 11.98
C SER A 55 3.95 -7.02 10.94
N GLY A 56 3.24 -5.98 10.46
CA GLY A 56 3.68 -5.13 9.36
C GLY A 56 3.23 -5.62 7.98
N LEU A 57 2.61 -6.79 7.89
CA LEU A 57 2.00 -7.26 6.64
C LEU A 57 0.77 -6.39 6.31
N GLY A 58 0.63 -6.01 5.05
CA GLY A 58 -0.57 -5.43 4.47
C GLY A 58 -1.00 -6.29 3.28
N LEU A 59 -2.30 -6.52 3.13
CA LEU A 59 -2.88 -7.18 1.97
C LEU A 59 -4.00 -6.31 1.46
N GLY A 60 -4.18 -6.24 0.15
CA GLY A 60 -5.34 -5.59 -0.42
C GLY A 60 -5.75 -6.16 -1.75
N LEU A 61 -6.99 -5.88 -2.09
CA LEU A 61 -7.65 -6.31 -3.29
C LEU A 61 -8.54 -5.19 -3.78
N ASP A 62 -8.26 -4.73 -4.98
CA ASP A 62 -9.10 -3.80 -5.73
C ASP A 62 -9.84 -4.61 -6.81
N TYR A 63 -11.13 -4.37 -6.97
CA TYR A 63 -11.99 -5.05 -7.95
C TYR A 63 -12.89 -4.05 -8.65
N ASN A 64 -12.95 -4.08 -9.98
CA ASN A 64 -13.89 -3.31 -10.78
C ASN A 64 -14.96 -4.24 -11.34
N PHE A 65 -16.23 -4.04 -10.96
CA PHE A 65 -17.35 -4.88 -11.38
C PHE A 65 -17.75 -4.68 -12.85
N LYS A 66 -17.41 -3.54 -13.46
CA LYS A 66 -17.74 -3.24 -14.86
C LYS A 66 -16.76 -3.90 -15.83
N SER A 67 -15.46 -3.81 -15.56
CA SER A 67 -14.44 -4.48 -16.40
C SER A 67 -14.10 -5.90 -15.93
N GLY A 68 -14.45 -6.24 -14.68
CA GLY A 68 -14.02 -7.49 -14.05
C GLY A 68 -12.52 -7.51 -13.76
N ASP A 69 -11.85 -6.36 -13.78
CA ASP A 69 -10.44 -6.24 -13.44
C ASP A 69 -10.25 -6.31 -11.94
N TYR A 70 -9.16 -6.93 -11.52
CA TYR A 70 -8.75 -6.96 -10.14
C TYR A 70 -7.26 -6.67 -10.01
N THR A 71 -6.88 -6.07 -8.89
CA THR A 71 -5.49 -5.83 -8.51
C THR A 71 -5.29 -6.34 -7.09
N ALA A 72 -4.44 -7.34 -6.92
CA ALA A 72 -3.99 -7.78 -5.62
C ALA A 72 -2.75 -6.98 -5.23
N ASN A 73 -2.70 -6.49 -4.01
CA ASN A 73 -1.54 -5.84 -3.42
C ASN A 73 -1.14 -6.57 -2.13
N ALA A 74 0.15 -6.72 -1.92
CA ALA A 74 0.71 -7.21 -0.66
C ALA A 74 1.88 -6.32 -0.28
N SER A 75 1.93 -5.88 0.96
CA SER A 75 3.02 -5.08 1.50
C SER A 75 3.54 -5.68 2.80
N TYR A 76 4.79 -5.40 3.13
CA TYR A 76 5.39 -5.78 4.39
C TYR A 76 6.28 -4.64 4.88
N ASP A 77 5.86 -4.03 5.97
CA ASP A 77 6.55 -2.92 6.63
C ASP A 77 7.30 -3.44 7.86
N LYS A 78 8.62 -3.25 7.88
CA LYS A 78 9.46 -3.58 9.03
C LYS A 78 10.13 -2.33 9.55
N ASN A 79 9.70 -1.93 10.75
CA ASN A 79 10.34 -0.87 11.52
C ASN A 79 11.47 -1.47 12.38
N HIS A 80 12.44 -0.65 12.76
CA HIS A 80 13.55 -1.03 13.65
C HIS A 80 14.47 -2.15 13.10
N ILE A 81 14.78 -2.10 11.80
CA ILE A 81 15.62 -3.13 11.15
C ILE A 81 17.02 -3.13 11.77
N GLY A 82 17.53 -4.30 12.13
CA GLY A 82 18.84 -4.44 12.78
C GLY A 82 18.91 -3.88 14.21
N GLY A 83 17.76 -3.66 14.86
CA GLY A 83 17.68 -3.07 16.21
C GLY A 83 17.85 -1.54 16.22
N GLN A 84 18.00 -0.92 15.06
CA GLN A 84 18.17 0.51 14.91
C GLN A 84 16.81 1.19 14.83
N SER A 85 16.44 2.01 15.81
CA SER A 85 15.11 2.63 15.87
C SER A 85 14.79 3.52 14.69
N TRP A 86 15.81 4.06 14.03
CA TRP A 86 15.69 4.93 12.87
C TRP A 86 15.52 4.18 11.54
N ALA A 87 15.84 2.89 11.47
CA ALA A 87 15.85 2.14 10.21
C ALA A 87 14.52 1.44 9.95
N ASN A 88 13.78 1.84 8.92
CA ASN A 88 12.57 1.14 8.50
C ASN A 88 12.65 0.78 7.01
N ALA A 89 12.14 -0.39 6.65
CA ALA A 89 11.98 -0.77 5.26
C ALA A 89 10.55 -1.25 5.01
N SER A 90 10.06 -1.00 3.81
CA SER A 90 8.82 -1.59 3.32
C SER A 90 9.11 -2.36 2.04
N PHE A 91 8.40 -3.45 1.86
CA PHE A 91 8.29 -4.15 0.59
C PHE A 91 6.84 -4.09 0.14
N ASN A 92 6.58 -3.90 -1.14
CA ASN A 92 5.26 -3.92 -1.72
C ASN A 92 5.32 -4.68 -3.04
N ILE A 93 4.34 -5.52 -3.29
CA ILE A 93 4.09 -6.14 -4.58
C ILE A 93 2.63 -5.90 -4.95
N SER A 94 2.40 -5.65 -6.22
CA SER A 94 1.06 -5.58 -6.78
C SER A 94 0.99 -6.35 -8.08
N ALA A 95 -0.16 -6.96 -8.36
CA ALA A 95 -0.42 -7.68 -9.59
C ALA A 95 -1.89 -7.50 -9.98
N SER A 96 -2.14 -7.17 -11.25
CA SER A 96 -3.48 -7.01 -11.80
C SER A 96 -3.81 -8.05 -12.86
N LYS A 97 -5.11 -8.29 -13.03
CA LYS A 97 -5.67 -9.13 -14.10
C LYS A 97 -5.23 -8.67 -15.50
N THR A 98 -5.05 -7.36 -15.68
CA THR A 98 -4.62 -6.76 -16.94
C THR A 98 -3.14 -6.99 -17.26
N GLY A 99 -2.44 -7.74 -16.40
CA GLY A 99 -1.04 -8.10 -16.61
C GLY A 99 -0.06 -7.04 -16.12
N HIS A 100 -0.48 -6.04 -15.32
CA HIS A 100 0.45 -5.14 -14.65
C HIS A 100 0.91 -5.77 -13.35
N ALA A 101 2.22 -5.92 -13.19
CA ALA A 101 2.83 -6.32 -11.93
C ALA A 101 3.90 -5.32 -11.55
N SER A 102 3.94 -4.93 -10.29
CA SER A 102 5.01 -4.09 -9.76
C SER A 102 5.50 -4.61 -8.43
N ALA A 103 6.77 -4.35 -8.14
CA ALA A 103 7.39 -4.61 -6.86
C ALA A 103 8.15 -3.35 -6.45
N SER A 104 7.93 -2.87 -5.23
CA SER A 104 8.69 -1.75 -4.69
C SER A 104 9.28 -2.07 -3.33
N VAL A 105 10.49 -1.61 -3.12
CA VAL A 105 11.18 -1.65 -1.84
C VAL A 105 11.44 -0.21 -1.44
N SER A 106 11.01 0.19 -0.26
CA SER A 106 11.41 1.48 0.30
C SER A 106 12.21 1.29 1.56
N TYR A 107 13.12 2.21 1.82
CA TYR A 107 13.87 2.33 3.04
C TYR A 107 13.84 3.77 3.50
N ASN A 108 13.68 4.01 4.80
CA ASN A 108 13.87 5.33 5.38
C ASN A 108 14.60 5.28 6.72
N SER A 109 15.31 6.38 6.98
CA SER A 109 16.04 6.66 8.21
C SER A 109 15.27 7.71 9.03
N ASP A 110 14.18 7.30 9.67
CA ASP A 110 13.44 8.12 10.63
C ASP A 110 12.87 7.25 11.76
N GLY A 111 13.27 7.55 13.00
CA GLY A 111 12.89 6.76 14.17
C GLY A 111 11.50 7.04 14.72
N ASN A 112 10.78 8.00 14.13
CA ASN A 112 9.45 8.34 14.58
C ASN A 112 8.38 7.48 13.88
N THR A 113 8.10 6.30 14.44
CA THR A 113 7.09 5.37 13.90
C THR A 113 5.65 5.88 13.98
N HIS A 114 5.39 7.04 14.62
CA HIS A 114 4.07 7.68 14.59
C HIS A 114 3.79 8.41 13.27
N ILE A 115 4.83 8.72 12.49
CA ILE A 115 4.68 9.34 11.18
C ILE A 115 4.51 8.22 10.12
N PRO A 116 3.52 8.29 9.21
CA PRO A 116 3.41 7.34 8.11
C PRO A 116 4.74 7.23 7.33
N GLN A 117 5.14 6.02 6.93
CA GLN A 117 6.48 5.77 6.37
C GLN A 117 6.81 6.66 5.15
N ARG A 118 5.81 7.01 4.34
CA ARG A 118 5.93 7.94 3.20
C ARG A 118 6.17 9.41 3.56
N LEU A 119 6.07 9.78 4.84
CA LEU A 119 6.26 11.13 5.38
C LEU A 119 7.47 11.18 6.35
N ARG A 120 8.16 10.04 6.52
CA ARG A 120 9.27 9.85 7.46
C ARG A 120 10.60 10.13 6.77
N GLY A 121 11.34 11.11 7.29
CA GLY A 121 12.76 11.45 7.04
C GLY A 121 13.40 11.11 5.68
N GLY A 122 14.73 11.06 5.69
CA GLY A 122 15.50 10.69 4.51
C GLY A 122 15.33 9.22 4.16
N GLY A 123 15.25 8.88 2.88
CA GLY A 123 15.02 7.51 2.44
C GLY A 123 15.13 7.33 0.94
N GLY A 124 14.79 6.15 0.45
CA GLY A 124 14.67 5.89 -0.97
C GLY A 124 13.69 4.76 -1.26
N THR A 125 13.08 4.81 -2.44
CA THR A 125 12.21 3.75 -2.95
C THR A 125 12.78 3.27 -4.27
N LEU A 126 12.91 1.95 -4.41
CA LEU A 126 13.23 1.29 -5.65
C LEU A 126 11.98 0.55 -6.11
N ASP A 127 11.44 0.95 -7.26
CA ASP A 127 10.24 0.44 -7.89
C ASP A 127 10.63 -0.35 -9.14
N PHE A 128 10.01 -1.51 -9.33
CA PHE A 128 10.14 -2.37 -10.49
C PHE A 128 8.76 -2.62 -11.05
N GLY A 129 8.57 -2.42 -12.34
CA GLY A 129 7.39 -2.80 -13.08
C GLY A 129 7.71 -3.87 -14.11
N ASN A 130 6.77 -4.79 -14.34
CA ASN A 130 6.86 -5.72 -15.46
C ASN A 130 6.60 -5.05 -16.83
N ASP A 131 6.25 -3.76 -16.81
CA ASP A 131 6.22 -2.86 -17.95
C ASP A 131 7.62 -2.33 -18.29
N GLY A 132 8.69 -2.97 -17.80
CA GLY A 132 10.07 -2.62 -18.09
C GLY A 132 10.59 -1.40 -17.33
N LYS A 133 9.80 -0.73 -16.49
CA LYS A 133 10.27 0.46 -15.77
C LYS A 133 10.90 0.11 -14.43
N ILE A 134 12.06 0.70 -14.18
CA ILE A 134 12.73 0.67 -12.89
C ILE A 134 12.81 2.12 -12.39
N GLY A 135 12.14 2.43 -11.29
CA GLY A 135 12.17 3.75 -10.66
C GLY A 135 13.03 3.72 -9.41
N LEU A 136 13.91 4.70 -9.23
CA LEU A 136 14.59 4.97 -7.97
C LEU A 136 14.19 6.37 -7.53
N SER A 137 13.54 6.50 -6.39
CA SER A 137 13.27 7.79 -5.77
C SER A 137 14.06 7.94 -4.48
N VAL A 138 14.53 9.15 -4.20
CA VAL A 138 15.19 9.51 -2.94
C VAL A 138 14.29 10.49 -2.22
N GLN A 139 13.99 10.22 -0.96
CA GLN A 139 13.27 11.12 -0.05
C GLN A 139 14.27 11.90 0.80
N GLY A 140 14.03 13.20 0.91
CA GLY A 140 14.67 14.12 1.84
C GLY A 140 13.82 14.33 3.08
N MET A 141 14.12 15.40 3.84
CA MET A 141 13.47 15.67 5.12
C MET A 141 11.93 15.69 5.00
N LYS A 142 11.25 15.01 5.94
CA LYS A 142 9.78 14.86 6.02
C LYS A 142 9.13 14.10 4.85
N GLY A 143 9.85 13.15 4.26
CA GLY A 143 9.34 12.28 3.19
C GLY A 143 9.10 12.97 1.85
N ALA A 144 9.64 14.19 1.67
CA ALA A 144 9.60 14.87 0.38
C ALA A 144 10.55 14.17 -0.59
N THR A 145 10.06 13.70 -1.75
CA THR A 145 10.94 13.16 -2.79
C THR A 145 11.84 14.27 -3.35
N ILE A 146 13.15 14.13 -3.17
CA ILE A 146 14.18 15.09 -3.61
C ILE A 146 14.82 14.71 -4.95
N GLY A 147 14.59 13.50 -5.43
CA GLY A 147 15.07 13.06 -6.74
C GLY A 147 14.39 11.78 -7.18
N THR A 148 14.19 11.64 -8.48
CA THR A 148 13.68 10.41 -9.12
C THR A 148 14.54 10.09 -10.33
N LEU A 149 15.04 8.87 -10.42
CA LEU A 149 15.69 8.30 -11.58
C LEU A 149 14.80 7.17 -12.08
N THR A 150 14.24 7.31 -13.27
CA THR A 150 13.48 6.22 -13.91
C THR A 150 14.27 5.69 -15.08
N TYR A 151 14.53 4.39 -15.08
CA TYR A 151 15.15 3.67 -16.16
C TYR A 151 14.09 2.81 -16.85
N ASP A 152 13.92 3.01 -18.16
CA ASP A 152 13.01 2.19 -18.97
C ASP A 152 13.82 1.11 -19.68
N THR A 153 13.57 -0.14 -19.32
CA THR A 153 14.19 -1.33 -19.93
C THR A 153 13.43 -1.80 -21.18
N ASN A 154 12.32 -1.17 -21.56
CA ASN A 154 11.66 -1.45 -22.83
C ASN A 154 12.58 -1.04 -23.98
N THR A 155 13.17 -2.04 -24.61
CA THR A 155 14.02 -1.91 -25.79
C THR A 155 13.23 -2.11 -27.09
N HIS A 156 11.92 -1.82 -27.09
CA HIS A 156 11.11 -1.87 -28.30
C HIS A 156 11.40 -0.64 -29.17
N GLY A 157 12.45 -0.75 -29.99
CA GLY A 157 12.63 0.03 -31.22
C GLY A 157 11.97 -0.64 -32.41
#